data_AF-A0A2W4W769-F1
#
_entry.id   AF-A0A2W4W769-F1
#
_cell.length_a   1.000
_cell.length_b   1.000
_cell.length_c   1.000
_cell.angle_alpha   90.00
_cell.angle_beta   90.00
_cell.angle_gamma   90.00
#
_symmetry.space_group_name_H-M   'P 1'
#
loop_
_entity.id
_entity.type
_entity.pdbx_description
1 polymer ?
#
loop_
_entity_poly.entity_id
_entity_poly.type
_entity_poly.pdbx_seq_one_letter_code
_entity_poly.pdbx_strand_id
1 'polypeptide(L)'
;MFYKYSYRYFAPLAIATLLEVITSSIFLADTRAQTFEPPTSNPAPTTTIGGGRRGSDGQCLKDRDLQPRNIKIKQALGQQLIPLLPPNKFGLTISANPTFFAYIPKTSAIAVEFTLENQQGKGITRKRVQLTNTPSIVNIQFDTEPLEVGKDYKWLISVICETGDPEDAFSEGIIRRIKPEPNLLKKLEKASEIEKVFIYAKFGIWHEAISKLANLRLSQPDSSDLKISWLTLLKSSSLETLANTPLKN
;
A
#
# COMPACT_ATOMS: atom_id res chain seq x y z
N MET A 1 -18.63 18.25 99.89
CA MET A 1 -17.36 18.29 99.15
C MET A 1 -17.34 17.09 98.21
N PHE A 2 -17.91 17.22 97.01
CA PHE A 2 -18.07 16.11 96.06
C PHE A 2 -17.30 16.46 94.78
N TYR A 3 -16.22 15.72 94.51
CA TYR A 3 -15.43 15.83 93.28
C TYR A 3 -16.07 14.93 92.21
N LYS A 4 -16.59 15.51 91.13
CA LYS A 4 -16.96 14.79 89.91
C LYS A 4 -15.83 14.95 88.89
N TYR A 5 -15.07 13.88 88.67
CA TYR A 5 -14.17 13.77 87.52
C TYR A 5 -14.99 13.37 86.29
N SER A 6 -14.91 14.16 85.22
CA SER A 6 -15.51 13.87 83.92
C SER A 6 -14.40 13.45 82.94
N TYR A 7 -14.49 12.22 82.43
CA TYR A 7 -13.60 11.71 81.39
C TYR A 7 -14.02 12.29 80.04
N ARG A 8 -13.12 13.01 79.36
CA ARG A 8 -13.31 13.46 77.98
C ARG A 8 -12.89 12.33 77.04
N TYR A 9 -13.84 11.77 76.30
CA TYR A 9 -13.56 10.87 75.18
C TYR A 9 -12.93 11.66 74.03
N PHE A 10 -11.69 11.36 73.69
CA PHE A 10 -11.05 11.78 72.44
C PHE A 10 -11.26 10.66 71.41
N ALA A 11 -12.07 10.92 70.38
CA ALA A 11 -12.18 10.05 69.23
C ALA A 11 -11.17 10.50 68.15
N PRO A 12 -10.22 9.67 67.71
CA PRO A 12 -9.38 10.01 66.58
C PRO A 12 -10.16 9.78 65.28
N LEU A 13 -10.37 10.85 64.49
CA LEU A 13 -10.79 10.75 63.10
C LEU A 13 -9.63 10.15 62.28
N ALA A 14 -9.77 8.93 61.81
CA ALA A 14 -8.88 8.35 60.81
C ALA A 14 -9.24 8.90 59.43
N ILE A 15 -8.42 9.78 58.88
CA ILE A 15 -8.55 10.26 57.50
C ILE A 15 -7.89 9.24 56.59
N ALA A 16 -8.69 8.42 55.92
CA ALA A 16 -8.24 7.54 54.86
C ALA A 16 -8.04 8.36 53.58
N THR A 17 -6.79 8.71 53.25
CA THR A 17 -6.44 9.29 51.95
C THR A 17 -6.44 8.18 50.91
N LEU A 18 -7.48 8.13 50.08
CA LEU A 18 -7.53 7.32 48.87
C LEU A 18 -6.61 7.96 47.82
N LEU A 19 -5.42 7.38 47.63
CA LEU A 19 -4.58 7.68 46.47
C LEU A 19 -5.14 6.89 45.28
N GLU A 20 -5.92 7.55 44.42
CA GLU A 20 -6.27 6.97 43.11
C GLU A 20 -5.01 7.01 42.23
N VAL A 21 -4.34 5.86 42.12
CA VAL A 21 -3.28 5.66 41.14
C VAL A 21 -3.95 5.57 39.78
N ILE A 22 -4.01 6.70 39.06
CA ILE A 22 -4.40 6.72 37.65
C ILE A 22 -3.32 5.96 36.89
N THR A 23 -3.55 4.68 36.63
CA THR A 23 -2.74 3.88 35.73
C THR A 23 -3.07 4.30 34.30
N SER A 24 -2.50 5.44 33.89
CA SER A 24 -2.43 5.83 32.49
C SER A 24 -1.69 4.73 31.76
N SER A 25 -2.44 3.85 31.09
CA SER A 25 -1.88 2.85 30.19
C SER A 25 -1.28 3.62 29.01
N ILE A 26 0.01 3.96 29.11
CA ILE A 26 0.77 4.47 27.98
C ILE A 26 0.89 3.29 27.02
N PHE A 27 -0.02 3.21 26.06
CA PHE A 27 0.18 2.40 24.87
C PHE A 27 1.37 3.01 24.14
N LEU A 28 2.56 2.45 24.38
CA LEU A 28 3.69 2.61 23.48
C LEU A 28 3.26 1.97 22.16
N ALA A 29 2.74 2.77 21.23
CA ALA A 29 2.68 2.37 19.84
C ALA A 29 4.13 2.12 19.43
N ASP A 30 4.48 0.87 19.17
CA ASP A 30 5.79 0.52 18.62
C ASP A 30 5.93 1.29 17.30
N THR A 31 6.75 2.35 17.32
CA THR A 31 6.98 3.28 16.19
C THR A 31 7.86 2.67 15.10
N ARG A 32 8.02 1.34 15.10
CA ARG A 32 8.74 0.60 14.07
C ARG A 32 7.91 0.44 12.81
N ALA A 33 8.61 0.40 11.68
CA ALA A 33 8.05 0.04 10.39
C ALA A 33 7.21 -1.24 10.50
N GLN A 34 5.90 -1.13 10.28
CA GLN A 34 5.02 -2.29 10.29
C GLN A 34 4.99 -2.98 8.93
N THR A 35 4.95 -4.31 8.96
CA THR A 35 4.71 -5.15 7.79
C THR A 35 3.24 -5.12 7.39
N PHE A 36 2.96 -5.32 6.10
CA PHE A 36 1.59 -5.48 5.62
C PHE A 36 0.96 -6.77 6.15
N GLU A 37 -0.28 -6.69 6.64
CA GLU A 37 -1.08 -7.84 7.02
C GLU A 37 -2.18 -8.06 5.95
N PRO A 38 -2.23 -9.24 5.30
CA PRO A 38 -3.28 -9.53 4.32
C PRO A 38 -4.68 -9.44 4.94
N PRO A 39 -5.66 -8.86 4.23
CA PRO A 39 -7.01 -8.71 4.77
C PRO A 39 -7.70 -10.07 4.95
N THR A 40 -8.20 -10.34 6.15
CA THR A 40 -8.91 -11.60 6.48
C THR A 40 -10.42 -11.52 6.21
N SER A 41 -11.04 -10.36 6.45
CA SER A 41 -12.49 -10.14 6.23
C SER A 41 -12.85 -9.84 4.78
N ASN A 42 -11.87 -9.44 3.98
CA ASN A 42 -12.03 -9.07 2.58
C ASN A 42 -11.00 -9.85 1.74
N PRO A 43 -11.19 -11.17 1.55
CA PRO A 43 -10.24 -11.98 0.81
C PRO A 43 -10.20 -11.58 -0.67
N ALA A 44 -9.07 -11.88 -1.30
CA ALA A 44 -8.90 -11.75 -2.75
C ALA A 44 -9.97 -12.58 -3.49
N PRO A 45 -10.47 -12.13 -4.65
CA PRO A 45 -11.41 -12.90 -5.46
C PRO A 45 -10.83 -14.27 -5.84
N THR A 46 -11.68 -15.29 -5.83
CA THR A 46 -11.32 -16.67 -6.23
C THR A 46 -11.54 -16.95 -7.71
N THR A 47 -12.22 -16.05 -8.42
CA THR A 47 -12.47 -16.13 -9.86
C THR A 47 -11.63 -15.08 -10.58
N THR A 48 -11.14 -15.43 -11.77
CA THR A 48 -10.43 -14.49 -12.64
C THR A 48 -11.44 -13.66 -13.41
N ILE A 49 -11.19 -12.35 -13.52
CA ILE A 49 -11.94 -11.49 -14.44
C ILE A 49 -11.42 -11.81 -15.85
N GLY A 50 -12.15 -12.64 -16.58
CA GLY A 50 -11.77 -13.15 -17.89
C GLY A 50 -11.29 -12.05 -18.85
N GLY A 51 -10.27 -12.38 -19.64
CA GLY A 51 -9.68 -11.49 -20.63
C GLY A 51 -8.56 -12.24 -21.35
N GLY A 52 -8.93 -13.05 -22.34
CA GLY A 52 -7.97 -13.87 -23.07
C GLY A 52 -6.92 -13.01 -23.75
N ARG A 53 -5.71 -12.96 -23.19
CA ARG A 53 -4.51 -12.35 -23.76
C ARG A 53 -3.33 -13.26 -23.46
N ARG A 54 -2.40 -13.44 -24.40
CA ARG A 54 -1.28 -14.37 -24.24
C ARG A 54 -0.19 -13.70 -23.40
N GLY A 55 0.42 -14.40 -22.45
CA GLY A 55 1.52 -13.83 -21.67
C GLY A 55 2.79 -13.70 -22.51
N SER A 56 3.30 -12.48 -22.67
CA SER A 56 4.65 -12.17 -23.16
C SER A 56 5.55 -11.71 -22.02
N ASP A 57 6.87 -11.74 -22.25
CA ASP A 57 7.95 -11.23 -21.39
C ASP A 57 7.94 -9.71 -21.10
N GLY A 58 6.94 -8.95 -21.56
CA GLY A 58 6.80 -7.54 -21.19
C GLY A 58 7.71 -6.57 -21.95
N GLN A 59 8.48 -7.04 -22.92
CA GLN A 59 9.61 -6.29 -23.51
C GLN A 59 9.36 -5.87 -24.96
N CYS A 60 9.79 -4.65 -25.29
CA CYS A 60 9.83 -4.17 -26.66
C CYS A 60 10.83 -4.99 -27.49
N LEU A 61 10.60 -5.08 -28.81
CA LEU A 61 11.49 -5.81 -29.72
C LEU A 61 12.96 -5.37 -29.59
N LYS A 62 13.22 -4.07 -29.47
CA LYS A 62 14.57 -3.49 -29.28
C LYS A 62 15.22 -3.91 -27.94
N ASP A 63 14.43 -4.32 -26.95
CA ASP A 63 14.92 -4.69 -25.61
C ASP A 63 15.31 -6.18 -25.52
N ARG A 64 14.80 -7.03 -26.42
CA ARG A 64 15.10 -8.48 -26.42
C ARG A 64 16.57 -8.80 -26.67
N ASP A 65 17.29 -7.93 -27.38
CA ASP A 65 18.73 -8.07 -27.63
C ASP A 65 19.61 -7.62 -26.45
N LEU A 66 19.03 -7.00 -25.41
CA LEU A 66 19.73 -6.65 -24.18
C LEU A 66 19.88 -7.86 -23.22
N GLN A 67 19.32 -9.03 -23.57
CA GLN A 67 19.40 -10.26 -22.76
C GLN A 67 20.35 -11.29 -23.40
N PRO A 68 21.21 -11.97 -22.61
CA PRO A 68 21.99 -13.09 -23.12
C PRO A 68 21.04 -14.24 -23.53
N ARG A 69 21.07 -14.63 -24.82
CA ARG A 69 20.20 -15.67 -25.41
C ARG A 69 20.39 -17.09 -24.87
N ASN A 70 21.35 -17.30 -23.96
CA ASN A 70 21.66 -18.60 -23.40
C ASN A 70 21.43 -18.58 -21.89
N ILE A 71 20.26 -19.06 -21.49
CA ILE A 71 19.91 -19.83 -20.27
C ILE A 71 18.41 -19.59 -20.04
N LYS A 72 17.65 -20.66 -19.72
CA LYS A 72 16.29 -20.57 -19.17
C LYS A 72 16.33 -19.90 -17.77
N ILE A 73 16.72 -18.64 -17.69
CA ILE A 73 16.74 -17.88 -16.43
C ILE A 73 15.31 -17.39 -16.23
N LYS A 74 14.69 -17.74 -15.08
CA LYS A 74 13.53 -17.01 -14.56
C LYS A 74 13.90 -15.52 -14.62
N GLN A 75 13.29 -14.76 -15.51
CA GLN A 75 13.52 -13.32 -15.61
C GLN A 75 13.49 -12.71 -14.21
N ALA A 76 14.54 -11.97 -13.87
CA ALA A 76 14.62 -11.33 -12.56
C ALA A 76 13.46 -10.34 -12.42
N LEU A 77 12.94 -10.16 -11.21
CA LEU A 77 11.82 -9.26 -10.93
C LEU A 77 12.08 -7.84 -11.53
N GLY A 78 13.31 -7.34 -11.45
CA GLY A 78 13.73 -6.06 -12.05
C GLY A 78 13.77 -5.99 -13.58
N GLN A 79 13.37 -7.04 -14.30
CA GLN A 79 13.28 -7.07 -15.77
C GLN A 79 11.83 -7.09 -16.26
N GLN A 80 10.87 -7.17 -15.34
CA GLN A 80 9.45 -7.32 -15.66
C GLN A 80 8.67 -6.08 -15.24
N LEU A 81 7.63 -5.76 -16.00
CA LEU A 81 6.62 -4.78 -15.62
C LEU A 81 5.84 -5.31 -14.41
N ILE A 82 5.83 -4.60 -13.28
CA ILE A 82 5.26 -5.14 -12.03
C ILE A 82 4.31 -4.16 -11.37
N PRO A 83 3.04 -4.53 -11.11
CA PRO A 83 2.19 -3.78 -10.22
C PRO A 83 2.74 -3.92 -8.79
N LEU A 84 2.91 -2.82 -8.07
CA LEU A 84 3.30 -2.87 -6.66
C LEU A 84 2.06 -3.29 -5.86
N LEU A 85 1.86 -4.60 -5.78
CA LEU A 85 0.78 -5.28 -5.08
C LEU A 85 1.33 -6.42 -4.22
N PRO A 86 0.57 -6.88 -3.22
CA PRO A 86 0.87 -8.12 -2.52
C PRO A 86 0.94 -9.31 -3.49
N PRO A 87 1.56 -10.44 -3.09
CA PRO A 87 1.79 -11.60 -3.97
C PRO A 87 0.52 -12.19 -4.62
N ASN A 88 -0.65 -12.02 -3.99
CA ASN A 88 -1.94 -12.45 -4.52
C ASN A 88 -2.53 -11.50 -5.59
N LYS A 89 -1.78 -10.44 -5.98
CA LYS A 89 -2.19 -9.41 -6.94
C LYS A 89 -3.50 -8.69 -6.57
N PHE A 90 -3.79 -8.59 -5.28
CA PHE A 90 -5.02 -7.97 -4.77
C PHE A 90 -4.72 -6.90 -3.73
N GLY A 91 -5.33 -5.73 -3.88
CA GLY A 91 -5.22 -4.62 -2.95
C GLY A 91 -6.58 -4.05 -2.54
N LEU A 92 -6.72 -3.68 -1.27
CA LEU A 92 -7.86 -2.90 -0.79
C LEU A 92 -7.59 -1.41 -0.86
N THR A 93 -8.67 -0.65 -1.04
CA THR A 93 -8.68 0.80 -0.89
C THR A 93 -9.94 1.29 -0.17
N ILE A 94 -9.86 2.45 0.49
CA ILE A 94 -11.02 3.20 1.00
C ILE A 94 -11.30 4.44 0.13
N SER A 95 -10.32 4.87 -0.68
CA SER A 95 -10.44 5.98 -1.62
C SER A 95 -11.42 5.67 -2.76
N ALA A 96 -12.15 6.70 -3.17
CA ALA A 96 -12.96 6.67 -4.38
C ALA A 96 -12.10 6.66 -5.65
N ASN A 97 -10.98 7.39 -5.62
CA ASN A 97 -10.03 7.54 -6.72
C ASN A 97 -8.62 7.20 -6.21
N PRO A 98 -8.29 5.90 -6.09
CA PRO A 98 -7.02 5.45 -5.53
C PRO A 98 -5.85 5.74 -6.47
N THR A 99 -4.65 5.78 -5.87
CA THR A 99 -3.39 5.84 -6.61
C THR A 99 -2.83 4.42 -6.79
N PHE A 100 -2.44 4.11 -8.01
CA PHE A 100 -1.79 2.86 -8.40
C PHE A 100 -0.30 3.08 -8.52
N PHE A 101 0.50 2.05 -8.21
CA PHE A 101 1.95 2.09 -8.32
C PHE A 101 2.42 0.92 -9.16
N ALA A 102 3.29 1.20 -10.12
CA ALA A 102 3.88 0.19 -11.00
C ALA A 102 5.39 0.42 -11.15
N TYR A 103 6.14 -0.66 -11.09
CA TYR A 103 7.55 -0.68 -11.45
C TYR A 103 7.68 -0.89 -12.96
N ILE A 104 8.38 0.03 -13.60
CA ILE A 104 8.74 -0.02 -15.02
C ILE A 104 10.21 -0.44 -15.10
N PRO A 105 10.52 -1.59 -15.73
CA PRO A 105 11.90 -2.02 -15.92
C PRO A 105 12.62 -1.10 -16.92
N LYS A 106 13.93 -1.29 -17.07
CA LYS A 106 14.67 -0.65 -18.16
C LYS A 106 14.10 -1.12 -19.50
N THR A 107 13.65 -0.18 -20.33
CA THR A 107 12.96 -0.45 -21.60
C THR A 107 13.15 0.71 -22.59
N SER A 108 13.04 0.39 -23.88
CA SER A 108 12.92 1.35 -24.99
C SER A 108 11.48 1.82 -25.25
N ALA A 109 10.52 1.42 -24.43
CA ALA A 109 9.15 1.92 -24.50
C ALA A 109 9.07 3.44 -24.32
N ILE A 110 8.20 4.08 -25.09
CA ILE A 110 7.97 5.53 -25.03
C ILE A 110 6.90 5.91 -24.01
N ALA A 111 6.05 4.96 -23.63
CA ALA A 111 4.97 5.19 -22.68
C ALA A 111 4.55 3.88 -21.98
N VAL A 112 3.70 4.03 -20.96
CA VAL A 112 2.91 2.94 -20.37
C VAL A 112 1.44 3.32 -20.46
N GLU A 113 0.60 2.37 -20.85
CA GLU A 113 -0.85 2.48 -20.80
C GLU A 113 -1.37 1.79 -19.54
N PHE A 114 -2.21 2.50 -18.81
CA PHE A 114 -2.93 2.01 -17.65
C PHE A 114 -4.40 1.92 -18.01
N THR A 115 -5.03 0.78 -17.76
CA THR A 115 -6.47 0.60 -17.95
C THR A 115 -7.10 0.09 -16.67
N LEU A 116 -8.35 0.49 -16.45
CA LEU A 116 -9.19 0.00 -15.36
C LEU A 116 -10.48 -0.53 -15.97
N GLU A 117 -10.86 -1.73 -15.59
CA GLU A 117 -12.02 -2.46 -16.06
C GLU A 117 -12.89 -2.85 -14.86
N ASN A 118 -14.21 -2.84 -15.04
CA ASN A 118 -15.14 -3.40 -14.06
C ASN A 118 -15.14 -4.94 -14.10
N GLN A 119 -15.92 -5.57 -13.22
CA GLN A 119 -16.07 -7.04 -13.15
C GLN A 119 -16.59 -7.68 -14.45
N GLN A 120 -17.23 -6.90 -15.33
CA GLN A 120 -17.76 -7.35 -16.63
C GLN A 120 -16.74 -7.21 -17.76
N GLY A 121 -15.51 -6.76 -17.47
CA GLY A 121 -14.49 -6.45 -18.48
C GLY A 121 -14.76 -5.16 -19.25
N LYS A 122 -15.74 -4.35 -18.83
CA LYS A 122 -15.98 -3.04 -19.43
C LYS A 122 -14.92 -2.06 -18.93
N GLY A 123 -14.17 -1.47 -19.86
CA GLY A 123 -13.23 -0.40 -19.57
C GLY A 123 -13.93 0.82 -18.96
N ILE A 124 -13.45 1.26 -17.80
CA ILE A 124 -13.88 2.46 -17.07
C ILE A 124 -12.99 3.63 -17.46
N THR A 125 -11.67 3.41 -17.46
CA THR A 125 -10.70 4.46 -17.74
C THR A 125 -9.44 3.90 -18.37
N ARG A 126 -8.76 4.78 -19.10
CA ARG A 126 -7.48 4.53 -19.76
C ARG A 126 -6.62 5.78 -19.61
N LYS A 127 -5.37 5.62 -19.17
CA LYS A 127 -4.41 6.72 -19.03
C LYS A 127 -3.06 6.31 -19.60
N ARG A 128 -2.47 7.19 -20.41
CA ARG A 128 -1.11 7.05 -20.93
C ARG A 128 -0.15 7.89 -20.10
N VAL A 129 0.94 7.28 -19.66
CA VAL A 129 2.03 7.94 -18.93
C VAL A 129 3.29 7.85 -19.79
N GLN A 130 3.84 9.00 -20.19
CA GLN A 130 5.05 9.02 -21.01
C GLN A 130 6.27 8.61 -20.18
N LEU A 131 7.14 7.80 -20.76
CA LEU A 131 8.36 7.35 -20.10
C LEU A 131 9.52 8.28 -20.44
N THR A 132 10.15 8.83 -19.42
CA THR A 132 11.32 9.73 -19.56
C THR A 132 12.63 9.10 -19.09
N ASN A 133 12.58 8.26 -18.05
CA ASN A 133 13.74 7.50 -17.57
C ASN A 133 13.25 6.22 -16.93
N THR A 134 13.90 5.11 -17.26
CA THR A 134 13.66 3.77 -16.70
C THR A 134 14.99 3.13 -16.26
N PRO A 135 15.01 2.26 -15.24
CA PRO A 135 13.87 1.78 -14.46
C PRO A 135 13.34 2.82 -13.46
N SER A 136 12.03 2.79 -13.19
CA SER A 136 11.38 3.69 -12.23
C SER A 136 10.09 3.11 -11.69
N ILE A 137 9.69 3.52 -10.48
CA ILE A 137 8.33 3.31 -9.97
C ILE A 137 7.51 4.56 -10.31
N VAL A 138 6.41 4.36 -11.02
CA VAL A 138 5.47 5.40 -11.42
C VAL A 138 4.19 5.31 -10.60
N ASN A 139 3.59 6.45 -10.29
CA ASN A 139 2.26 6.53 -9.70
C ASN A 139 1.22 6.98 -10.73
N ILE A 140 0.00 6.48 -10.57
CA ILE A 140 -1.07 6.70 -11.53
C ILE A 140 -2.36 6.91 -10.77
N GLN A 141 -2.97 8.06 -10.99
CA GLN A 141 -4.29 8.39 -10.49
C GLN A 141 -5.22 8.71 -11.67
N PHE A 142 -6.49 8.39 -11.49
CA PHE A 142 -7.54 8.66 -12.47
C PHE A 142 -8.49 9.72 -11.90
N ASP A 143 -8.77 10.72 -12.73
CA ASP A 143 -9.81 11.74 -12.47
C ASP A 143 -11.10 11.32 -13.18
N THR A 144 -11.59 10.12 -12.85
CA THR A 144 -12.78 9.52 -13.47
C THR A 144 -13.84 9.18 -12.44
N GLU A 145 -14.87 8.45 -12.88
CA GLU A 145 -15.93 7.93 -12.01
C GLU A 145 -15.35 7.19 -10.79
N PRO A 146 -15.88 7.47 -9.60
CA PRO A 146 -15.38 6.89 -8.36
C PRO A 146 -15.62 5.38 -8.34
N LEU A 147 -14.65 4.64 -7.78
CA LEU A 147 -14.85 3.22 -7.51
C LEU A 147 -16.01 3.02 -6.54
N GLU A 148 -16.88 2.07 -6.84
CA GLU A 148 -17.99 1.71 -5.97
C GLU A 148 -17.50 0.84 -4.81
N VAL A 149 -18.10 1.05 -3.64
CA VAL A 149 -17.80 0.24 -2.45
C VAL A 149 -18.29 -1.20 -2.66
N GLY A 150 -17.44 -2.16 -2.33
CA GLY A 150 -17.72 -3.60 -2.42
C GLY A 150 -17.55 -4.20 -3.82
N LYS A 151 -17.12 -3.41 -4.81
CA LYS A 151 -16.89 -3.89 -6.17
C LYS A 151 -15.41 -4.13 -6.45
N ASP A 152 -15.14 -5.19 -7.20
CA ASP A 152 -13.80 -5.48 -7.70
C ASP A 152 -13.59 -4.82 -9.07
N TYR A 153 -12.40 -4.31 -9.27
CA TYR A 153 -11.96 -3.76 -10.54
C TYR A 153 -10.63 -4.40 -10.92
N LYS A 154 -10.48 -4.73 -12.20
CA LYS A 154 -9.22 -5.19 -12.76
C LYS A 154 -8.48 -3.99 -13.31
N TRP A 155 -7.22 -3.84 -12.96
CA TRP A 155 -6.36 -2.83 -13.58
C TRP A 155 -5.19 -3.49 -14.26
N LEU A 156 -4.83 -2.96 -15.43
CA LEU A 156 -3.80 -3.52 -16.29
C LEU A 156 -2.81 -2.42 -16.64
N ILE A 157 -1.56 -2.82 -16.79
CA ILE A 157 -0.44 -1.98 -17.19
C ILE A 157 0.27 -2.64 -18.37
N SER A 158 0.48 -1.90 -19.44
CA SER A 158 1.22 -2.37 -20.62
C SER A 158 2.17 -1.28 -21.10
N VAL A 159 3.32 -1.68 -21.63
CA VAL A 159 4.25 -0.74 -22.26
C VAL A 159 3.77 -0.39 -23.67
N ILE A 160 4.13 0.79 -24.17
CA ILE A 160 3.93 1.21 -25.55
C ILE A 160 5.31 1.42 -26.17
N CYS A 161 5.66 0.58 -27.13
CA CYS A 161 6.96 0.64 -27.82
C CYS A 161 6.95 1.66 -28.95
N GLU A 162 8.13 2.21 -29.26
CA GLU A 162 8.30 3.12 -30.40
C GLU A 162 8.10 2.41 -31.76
N THR A 163 8.60 1.18 -31.88
CA THR A 163 8.50 0.34 -33.07
C THR A 163 8.33 -1.13 -32.68
N GLY A 164 7.36 -1.82 -33.29
CA GLY A 164 7.08 -3.24 -33.01
C GLY A 164 6.41 -3.51 -31.67
N ASP A 165 6.11 -4.78 -31.39
CA ASP A 165 5.03 -5.13 -30.46
C ASP A 165 5.35 -5.02 -28.97
N PRO A 166 4.38 -4.49 -28.22
CA PRO A 166 3.90 -5.05 -26.97
C PRO A 166 2.40 -5.39 -27.10
N GLU A 167 2.01 -6.20 -28.09
CA GLU A 167 0.58 -6.49 -28.34
C GLU A 167 -0.07 -7.43 -27.30
N ASP A 168 0.72 -8.02 -26.40
CA ASP A 168 0.25 -9.03 -25.44
C ASP A 168 0.88 -8.88 -24.05
N ALA A 169 1.74 -7.88 -23.85
CA ALA A 169 2.60 -7.78 -22.70
C ALA A 169 2.01 -6.81 -21.66
N PHE A 170 1.38 -7.37 -20.65
CA PHE A 170 0.79 -6.61 -19.56
C PHE A 170 1.01 -7.30 -18.22
N SER A 171 0.97 -6.50 -17.18
CA SER A 171 0.76 -7.00 -15.84
C SER A 171 -0.56 -6.45 -15.30
N GLU A 172 -1.15 -7.16 -14.37
CA GLU A 172 -2.48 -6.84 -13.87
C GLU A 172 -2.58 -7.05 -12.36
N GLY A 173 -3.60 -6.43 -11.80
CA GLY A 173 -4.02 -6.64 -10.44
C GLY A 173 -5.51 -6.37 -10.25
N ILE A 174 -5.98 -6.70 -9.07
CA ILE A 174 -7.34 -6.47 -8.64
C ILE A 174 -7.33 -5.45 -7.51
N ILE A 175 -8.27 -4.51 -7.57
CA ILE A 175 -8.53 -3.55 -6.51
C ILE A 175 -9.99 -3.64 -6.07
N ARG A 176 -10.22 -3.57 -4.76
CA ARG A 176 -11.56 -3.45 -4.18
C ARG A 176 -11.64 -2.23 -3.28
N ARG A 177 -12.63 -1.37 -3.53
CA ARG A 177 -12.96 -0.31 -2.58
C ARG A 177 -13.81 -0.87 -1.45
N ILE A 178 -13.43 -0.65 -0.20
CA ILE A 178 -14.17 -1.07 0.98
C ILE A 178 -14.68 0.15 1.75
N LYS A 179 -15.72 -0.06 2.55
CA LYS A 179 -16.14 0.92 3.55
C LYS A 179 -15.16 0.86 4.72
N PRO A 180 -14.57 1.98 5.16
CA PRO A 180 -13.70 1.96 6.33
C PRO A 180 -14.47 1.62 7.60
N GLU A 181 -13.91 0.73 8.42
CA GLU A 181 -14.45 0.38 9.72
C GLU A 181 -14.39 1.57 10.69
N PRO A 182 -15.38 1.79 11.57
CA PRO A 182 -15.34 2.90 12.53
C PRO A 182 -14.11 2.92 13.43
N ASN A 183 -13.61 1.74 13.82
CA ASN A 183 -12.40 1.62 14.63
C ASN A 183 -11.14 2.09 13.86
N LEU A 184 -11.06 1.80 12.56
CA LEU A 184 -9.98 2.28 11.71
C LEU A 184 -9.96 3.82 11.70
N LEU A 185 -11.13 4.45 11.45
CA LEU A 185 -11.24 5.91 11.40
C LEU A 185 -10.78 6.57 12.71
N LYS A 186 -11.24 6.06 13.86
CA LYS A 186 -10.81 6.55 15.18
C LYS A 186 -9.30 6.47 15.41
N LYS A 187 -8.64 5.42 14.89
CA LYS A 187 -7.17 5.28 14.97
C LYS A 187 -6.47 6.27 14.07
N LEU A 188 -6.98 6.48 12.86
CA LEU A 188 -6.39 7.41 11.87
C LEU A 188 -6.49 8.88 12.31
N GLU A 189 -7.57 9.27 13.02
CA GLU A 189 -7.78 10.64 13.51
C GLU A 189 -6.66 11.12 14.44
N LYS A 190 -6.11 10.22 15.26
CA LYS A 190 -5.09 10.55 16.28
C LYS A 190 -3.65 10.28 15.82
N ALA A 191 -3.50 9.66 14.66
CA ALA A 191 -2.22 9.18 14.18
C ALA A 191 -1.45 10.26 13.39
N SER A 192 -0.13 10.28 13.58
CA SER A 192 0.80 11.00 12.71
C SER A 192 0.80 10.45 11.28
N GLU A 193 1.45 11.16 10.37
CA GLU A 193 1.42 10.78 8.96
C GLU A 193 2.03 9.41 8.67
N ILE A 194 3.10 9.04 9.39
CA ILE A 194 3.74 7.72 9.29
C ILE A 194 2.94 6.64 10.04
N GLU A 195 2.34 6.94 11.20
CA GLU A 195 1.50 5.98 11.90
C GLU A 195 0.27 5.60 11.08
N LYS A 196 -0.31 6.53 10.32
CA LYS A 196 -1.38 6.23 9.36
C LYS A 196 -0.94 5.17 8.33
N VAL A 197 0.31 5.22 7.84
CA VAL A 197 0.85 4.18 6.93
C VAL A 197 0.79 2.81 7.60
N PHE A 198 1.28 2.71 8.85
CA PHE A 198 1.32 1.46 9.59
C PHE A 198 -0.08 0.94 9.92
N ILE A 199 -1.01 1.83 10.26
CA ILE A 199 -2.41 1.49 10.47
C ILE A 199 -3.03 0.94 9.18
N TYR A 200 -2.85 1.58 8.03
CA TYR A 200 -3.36 1.06 6.77
C TYR A 200 -2.77 -0.31 6.41
N ALA A 201 -1.45 -0.47 6.58
CA ALA A 201 -0.77 -1.74 6.32
C ALA A 201 -1.29 -2.88 7.22
N LYS A 202 -1.52 -2.58 8.51
CA LYS A 202 -2.08 -3.52 9.48
C LYS A 202 -3.54 -3.90 9.21
N PHE A 203 -4.32 -2.97 8.66
CA PHE A 203 -5.71 -3.24 8.29
C PHE A 203 -5.86 -3.84 6.89
N GLY A 204 -4.76 -4.19 6.21
CA GLY A 204 -4.78 -4.76 4.86
C GLY A 204 -5.14 -3.78 3.76
N ILE A 205 -5.10 -2.46 4.03
CA ILE A 205 -5.46 -1.39 3.11
C ILE A 205 -4.22 -0.96 2.33
N TRP A 206 -3.86 -1.77 1.35
CA TRP A 206 -2.58 -1.68 0.63
C TRP A 206 -2.39 -0.35 -0.12
N HIS A 207 -3.40 0.12 -0.87
CA HIS A 207 -3.25 1.29 -1.75
C HIS A 207 -2.97 2.57 -0.96
N GLU A 208 -3.63 2.74 0.18
CA GLU A 208 -3.40 3.86 1.09
C GLU A 208 -2.04 3.77 1.77
N ALA A 209 -1.64 2.57 2.23
CA ALA A 209 -0.35 2.36 2.86
C ALA A 209 0.80 2.73 1.91
N ILE A 210 0.80 2.15 0.70
CA ILE A 210 1.88 2.38 -0.26
C ILE A 210 1.88 3.82 -0.79
N SER A 211 0.71 4.39 -1.10
CA SER A 211 0.63 5.75 -1.63
C SER A 211 1.10 6.78 -0.61
N LYS A 212 0.69 6.61 0.64
CA LYS A 212 1.04 7.55 1.70
C LYS A 212 2.53 7.49 2.02
N LEU A 213 3.11 6.29 2.05
CA LEU A 213 4.55 6.13 2.27
C LEU A 213 5.38 6.66 1.09
N ALA A 214 4.94 6.44 -0.15
CA ALA A 214 5.58 7.00 -1.33
C ALA A 214 5.59 8.53 -1.29
N ASN A 215 4.45 9.16 -0.95
CA ASN A 215 4.36 10.61 -0.81
C ASN A 215 5.28 11.16 0.28
N LEU A 216 5.35 10.49 1.43
CA LEU A 216 6.30 10.85 2.49
C LEU A 216 7.75 10.77 1.98
N ARG A 217 8.12 9.70 1.29
CA ARG A 217 9.45 9.55 0.68
C ARG A 217 9.79 10.63 -0.34
N LEU A 218 8.83 11.03 -1.16
CA LEU A 218 9.01 12.11 -2.14
C LEU A 218 9.18 13.47 -1.45
N SER A 219 8.46 13.71 -0.35
CA SER A 219 8.57 14.95 0.43
C SER A 219 9.84 15.04 1.28
N GLN A 220 10.42 13.90 1.66
CA GLN A 220 11.57 13.78 2.56
C GLN A 220 12.57 12.73 2.03
N PRO A 221 13.21 12.98 0.88
CA PRO A 221 14.01 11.99 0.17
C PRO A 221 15.24 11.49 0.94
N ASP A 222 15.75 12.28 1.88
CA ASP A 222 16.96 11.94 2.65
C ASP A 222 16.68 11.16 3.94
N SER A 223 15.40 11.05 4.36
CA SER A 223 15.03 10.35 5.59
C SER A 223 15.36 8.85 5.52
N SER A 224 16.27 8.41 6.40
CA SER A 224 16.62 7.00 6.57
C SER A 224 15.43 6.16 7.01
N ASP A 225 14.60 6.71 7.90
CA ASP A 225 13.47 5.99 8.51
C ASP A 225 12.38 5.70 7.47
N LEU A 226 12.14 6.64 6.54
CA LEU A 226 11.20 6.42 5.44
C LEU A 226 11.76 5.43 4.41
N LYS A 227 13.08 5.42 4.17
CA LYS A 227 13.73 4.40 3.32
C LYS A 227 13.60 3.00 3.93
N ILE A 228 13.84 2.87 5.24
CA ILE A 228 13.66 1.61 5.98
C ILE A 228 12.20 1.17 5.95
N SER A 229 11.26 2.09 6.23
CA SER A 229 9.83 1.78 6.21
C SER A 229 9.36 1.30 4.85
N TRP A 230 9.87 1.90 3.77
CA TRP A 230 9.56 1.48 2.41
C TRP A 230 10.11 0.10 2.08
N LEU A 231 11.37 -0.16 2.42
CA LEU A 231 11.96 -1.48 2.27
C LEU A 231 11.15 -2.53 3.03
N THR A 232 10.77 -2.25 4.29
CA THR A 232 9.98 -3.16 5.12
C THR A 232 8.61 -3.45 4.51
N LEU A 233 7.90 -2.41 4.04
CA LEU A 233 6.59 -2.58 3.40
C LEU A 233 6.70 -3.45 2.14
N LEU A 234 7.64 -3.13 1.24
CA LEU A 234 7.84 -3.91 0.03
C LEU A 234 8.31 -5.34 0.30
N LYS A 235 9.20 -5.55 1.26
CA LYS A 235 9.66 -6.89 1.67
C LYS A 235 8.50 -7.75 2.18
N SER A 236 7.57 -7.17 2.95
CA SER A 236 6.39 -7.90 3.41
C SER A 236 5.45 -8.36 2.29
N SER A 237 5.65 -7.84 1.07
CA SER A 237 4.91 -8.19 -0.14
C SER A 237 5.79 -8.82 -1.23
N SER A 238 6.99 -9.30 -0.89
CA SER A 238 7.94 -9.91 -1.84
C SER A 238 8.41 -8.98 -2.98
N LEU A 239 8.46 -7.67 -2.71
CA LEU A 239 8.88 -6.61 -3.64
C LEU A 239 10.20 -5.94 -3.21
N GLU A 240 10.95 -6.53 -2.28
CA GLU A 240 12.16 -5.93 -1.67
C GLU A 240 13.23 -5.53 -2.70
N THR A 241 13.33 -6.27 -3.81
CA THR A 241 14.32 -5.99 -4.87
C THR A 241 14.04 -4.67 -5.58
N LEU A 242 12.82 -4.13 -5.46
CA LEU A 242 12.40 -2.87 -6.08
C LEU A 242 12.61 -1.67 -5.15
N ALA A 243 12.99 -1.87 -3.88
CA ALA A 243 13.00 -0.82 -2.86
C ALA A 243 13.95 0.37 -3.13
N ASN A 244 15.01 0.11 -3.90
CA ASN A 244 15.99 1.12 -4.32
C ASN A 244 15.67 1.76 -5.67
N THR A 245 14.56 1.39 -6.31
CA THR A 245 14.14 1.99 -7.58
C THR A 245 13.74 3.45 -7.35
N PRO A 246 14.09 4.39 -8.25
CA PRO A 246 13.61 5.76 -8.19
C PRO A 246 12.07 5.85 -8.20
N LEU A 247 11.50 6.61 -7.25
CA LEU A 247 10.08 6.98 -7.24
C LEU A 247 9.87 8.22 -8.11
N LYS A 248 8.84 8.21 -8.95
CA LYS A 248 8.44 9.34 -9.79
C LYS A 248 6.97 9.70 -9.57
N ASN A 249 6.69 11.00 -9.67
CA ASN A 249 5.35 11.58 -9.80
C ASN A 249 5.02 11.84 -11.28
#